data_AF-A0A8X8IF88-F1
#
_entry.id   AF-A0A8X8IF88-F1
#
_cell.length_a   1.000
_cell.length_b   1.000
_cell.length_c   1.000
_cell.angle_alpha   90.00
_cell.angle_beta   90.00
_cell.angle_gamma   90.00
#
_symmetry.space_group_name_H-M   'P 1'
#
loop_
_entity.id
_entity.type
_entity.pdbx_description
1 polymer ?
#
loop_
_entity_poly.entity_id
_entity_poly.type
_entity_poly.pdbx_seq_one_letter_code
_entity_poly.pdbx_strand_id
1 'polypeptide(L)'
;MPSKLQDIITYQSLLSYAKACIQLSDQLLYLKEKGFSKVIIPSRGAYPFWHRALHIYLEKGLKGAKFTSIHHHFKEWLVPFTADWGGDATMGFASKEIRRFWVKLVADYLNRISSPNTTFYQNLVQYVGKKLTLNPSNLLPSTKFLAPDSNDGFIFLDTAITGQAIYEVIEAFQDFGIKEYFVVLIVDENGSKLKSKYRAKISKEESAGRLRVIYTDKIFSEDTSPLLNSGICTVVFPSLIEQALSTVPSFRVEKACGAGLWFIDATSHLYSKPLNGIRGGVATLQSMMEKNLLAGKEISDKMLIDGTIEEMDLIAPSINIFSPETTKSIISERIGAHKLFPGGVGVTGTHIVRIELPPEVRSKVLKGI
;
A
#
# COMPACT_ATOMS: atom_id res chain seq x y z
N MET A 1 31.42 -3.47 -9.43
CA MET A 1 30.28 -2.57 -9.65
C MET A 1 29.43 -2.61 -8.39
N PRO A 2 28.95 -1.49 -7.86
CA PRO A 2 28.01 -1.50 -6.73
C PRO A 2 26.81 -2.36 -7.09
N SER A 3 26.29 -3.11 -6.11
CA SER A 3 25.05 -3.84 -6.36
C SER A 3 23.89 -2.84 -6.50
N LYS A 4 22.80 -3.27 -7.16
CA LYS A 4 21.56 -2.50 -7.21
C LYS A 4 20.99 -2.18 -5.81
N LEU A 5 21.33 -2.96 -4.78
CA LEU A 5 20.92 -2.70 -3.40
C LEU A 5 21.68 -1.52 -2.79
N GLN A 6 22.99 -1.42 -3.01
CA GLN A 6 23.83 -0.29 -2.57
C GLN A 6 23.41 1.04 -3.21
N ASP A 7 22.84 1.00 -4.42
CA ASP A 7 22.29 2.20 -5.07
C ASP A 7 20.98 2.67 -4.45
N ILE A 8 20.21 1.76 -3.82
CA ILE A 8 18.88 2.04 -3.27
C ILE A 8 18.98 2.34 -1.78
N ILE A 9 19.63 1.44 -1.04
CA ILE A 9 19.80 1.53 0.41
C ILE A 9 21.17 2.14 0.67
N THR A 10 21.14 3.41 1.04
CA THR A 10 22.32 4.15 1.47
C THR A 10 22.03 4.73 2.85
N TYR A 11 23.08 5.12 3.57
CA TYR A 11 22.94 5.93 4.78
C TYR A 11 21.94 7.08 4.59
N GLN A 12 22.09 7.83 3.49
CA GLN A 12 21.30 9.03 3.23
C GLN A 12 19.83 8.71 2.94
N SER A 13 19.55 7.67 2.14
CA SER A 13 18.17 7.25 1.86
C SER A 13 17.49 6.70 3.13
N LEU A 14 18.20 5.92 3.94
CA LEU A 14 17.70 5.43 5.23
C LEU A 14 17.40 6.58 6.21
N LEU A 15 18.30 7.56 6.32
CA LEU A 15 18.13 8.74 7.17
C LEU A 15 16.93 9.58 6.73
N SER A 16 16.80 9.84 5.43
CA SER A 16 15.68 10.60 4.87
C SER A 16 14.35 9.86 5.05
N TYR A 17 14.34 8.55 4.85
CA TYR A 17 13.17 7.70 5.08
C TYR A 17 12.72 7.73 6.56
N ALA A 18 13.66 7.56 7.50
CA ALA A 18 13.36 7.61 8.93
C ALA A 18 12.81 8.97 9.37
N LYS A 19 13.38 10.08 8.86
CA LYS A 19 12.84 11.44 9.08
C LYS A 19 11.41 11.57 8.58
N ALA A 20 11.11 11.06 7.39
CA ALA A 20 9.75 11.08 6.84
C ALA A 20 8.77 10.26 7.70
N CYS A 21 9.18 9.09 8.22
CA CYS A 21 8.36 8.31 9.16
C CYS A 21 8.09 9.04 10.47
N ILE A 22 9.09 9.73 11.03
CA ILE A 22 8.92 10.57 12.24
C ILE A 22 7.94 11.70 11.98
N GLN A 23 8.09 12.43 10.86
CA GLN A 23 7.17 13.49 10.46
C GLN A 23 5.75 12.97 10.24
N LEU A 24 5.59 11.79 9.63
CA LEU A 24 4.29 11.16 9.46
C LEU A 24 3.68 10.83 10.83
N SER A 25 4.46 10.26 11.76
CA SER A 25 3.98 9.98 13.12
C SER A 25 3.50 11.25 13.82
N ASP A 26 4.21 12.37 13.69
CA ASP A 26 3.82 13.65 14.29
C ASP A 26 2.56 14.23 13.63
N GLN A 27 2.46 14.13 12.31
CA GLN A 27 1.28 14.57 11.57
C GLN A 27 0.04 13.74 11.95
N LEU A 28 0.18 12.42 12.11
CA LEU A 28 -0.89 11.54 12.54
C LEU A 28 -1.37 11.89 13.97
N LEU A 29 -0.45 12.17 14.89
CA LEU A 29 -0.78 12.66 16.24
C LEU A 29 -1.59 13.95 16.18
N TYR A 30 -1.11 14.94 15.44
CA TYR A 30 -1.80 16.21 15.25
C TYR A 30 -3.21 16.03 14.67
N LEU A 31 -3.35 15.21 13.62
CA LEU A 31 -4.65 14.95 12.99
C LEU A 31 -5.60 14.22 13.93
N LYS A 32 -5.09 13.29 14.75
CA LYS A 32 -5.88 12.60 15.76
C LYS A 32 -6.39 13.56 16.84
N GLU A 33 -5.59 14.53 17.28
CA GLU A 33 -6.05 15.59 18.19
C GLU A 33 -7.12 16.48 17.55
N LYS A 34 -7.08 16.63 16.23
CA LYS A 34 -8.16 17.26 15.43
C LYS A 34 -9.33 16.32 15.15
N GLY A 35 -9.31 15.11 15.71
CA GLY A 35 -10.36 14.09 15.67
C GLY A 35 -10.39 13.20 14.42
N PHE A 36 -9.37 13.26 13.56
CA PHE A 36 -9.21 12.28 12.48
C PHE A 36 -8.65 10.96 13.04
N SER A 37 -9.50 9.93 13.07
CA SER A 37 -9.12 8.59 13.55
C SER A 37 -9.24 7.49 12.48
N LYS A 38 -9.84 7.80 11.33
CA LYS A 38 -10.03 6.87 10.21
C LYS A 38 -8.87 7.07 9.21
N VAL A 39 -8.24 6.00 8.76
CA VAL A 39 -7.11 6.06 7.81
C VAL A 39 -7.35 5.13 6.64
N ILE A 40 -7.30 5.67 5.42
CA ILE A 40 -7.34 4.91 4.17
C ILE A 40 -5.95 4.90 3.56
N ILE A 41 -5.47 3.70 3.24
CA ILE A 41 -4.15 3.48 2.62
C ILE A 41 -4.38 2.86 1.22
N PRO A 42 -4.25 3.66 0.15
CA PRO A 42 -4.57 3.29 -1.21
C PRO A 42 -3.40 2.64 -1.95
N SER A 43 -2.16 3.03 -1.63
CA SER A 43 -0.95 2.63 -2.36
C SER A 43 -0.05 1.76 -1.51
N ARG A 44 0.51 0.73 -2.15
CA ARG A 44 1.49 -0.18 -1.54
C ARG A 44 2.72 0.57 -1.01
N GLY A 45 3.15 1.63 -1.71
CA GLY A 45 4.26 2.48 -1.28
C GLY A 45 4.01 3.25 0.02
N ALA A 46 2.76 3.57 0.36
CA ALA A 46 2.40 4.33 1.56
C ALA A 46 2.39 3.48 2.83
N TYR A 47 2.06 2.19 2.74
CA TYR A 47 1.90 1.35 3.92
C TYR A 47 3.18 1.19 4.73
N PRO A 48 4.38 1.08 4.15
CA PRO A 48 5.58 0.94 4.98
C PRO A 48 5.91 2.19 5.78
N PHE A 49 5.62 3.37 5.25
CA PHE A 49 5.64 4.60 6.06
C PHE A 49 4.60 4.57 7.17
N TRP A 50 3.36 4.15 6.88
CA TRP A 50 2.31 3.96 7.88
C TRP A 50 2.78 3.04 9.01
N HIS A 51 3.23 1.83 8.66
CA HIS A 51 3.68 0.83 9.61
C HIS A 51 4.81 1.37 10.49
N ARG A 52 5.85 1.98 9.91
CA ARG A 52 6.96 2.57 10.69
C ARG A 52 6.51 3.75 11.56
N ALA A 53 5.65 4.63 11.04
CA ALA A 53 5.11 5.75 11.82
C ALA A 53 4.31 5.28 13.03
N LEU A 54 3.58 4.16 12.93
CA LEU A 54 2.91 3.54 14.08
C LEU A 54 3.91 3.01 15.12
N HIS A 55 5.01 2.39 14.70
CA HIS A 55 6.07 1.97 15.63
C HIS A 55 6.68 3.17 16.36
N ILE A 56 6.99 4.25 15.64
CA ILE A 56 7.51 5.49 16.23
C ILE A 56 6.50 6.11 17.20
N TYR A 57 5.21 6.09 16.86
CA TYR A 57 4.15 6.56 17.72
C TYR A 57 4.16 5.84 19.08
N LEU A 58 4.39 4.51 19.11
CA LEU A 58 4.53 3.77 20.38
C LEU A 58 5.75 4.22 21.17
N GLU A 59 6.89 4.32 20.48
CA GLU A 59 8.15 4.68 21.13
C GLU A 59 8.07 6.09 21.75
N LYS A 60 7.37 7.03 21.08
CA LYS A 60 7.11 8.39 21.59
C LYS A 60 6.08 8.43 22.72
N GLY A 61 4.99 7.69 22.57
CA GLY A 61 3.77 7.92 23.36
C GLY A 61 3.61 7.04 24.59
N LEU A 62 4.23 5.87 24.65
CA LEU A 62 3.84 4.86 25.64
C LEU A 62 5.03 4.00 26.07
N LYS A 63 5.80 4.44 27.06
CA LYS A 63 6.59 3.52 27.90
C LYS A 63 5.62 2.52 28.56
N GLY A 64 5.37 1.38 27.91
CA GLY A 64 4.58 0.28 28.46
C GLY A 64 3.25 -0.05 27.76
N ALA A 65 2.85 0.61 26.67
CA ALA A 65 1.66 0.14 25.92
C ALA A 65 2.03 -0.91 24.86
N LYS A 66 1.18 -1.92 24.74
CA LYS A 66 1.32 -2.98 23.74
C LYS A 66 0.93 -2.44 22.35
N PHE A 67 1.57 -2.94 21.30
CA PHE A 67 1.26 -2.62 19.88
C PHE A 67 -0.23 -2.76 19.54
N THR A 68 -0.93 -3.69 20.21
CA THR A 68 -2.38 -3.90 20.08
C THR A 68 -3.20 -2.65 20.44
N SER A 69 -2.70 -1.73 21.27
CA SER A 69 -3.40 -0.49 21.66
C SER A 69 -3.50 0.55 20.54
N ILE A 70 -2.65 0.50 19.50
CA ILE A 70 -2.67 1.51 18.42
C ILE A 70 -3.75 1.26 17.38
N HIS A 71 -4.05 0.00 17.08
CA HIS A 71 -5.22 -0.33 16.25
C HIS A 71 -6.53 0.12 16.94
N HIS A 72 -6.49 0.48 18.24
CA HIS A 72 -7.61 1.15 18.91
C HIS A 72 -7.62 2.67 18.67
N HIS A 73 -6.49 3.27 18.30
CA HIS A 73 -6.34 4.71 18.06
C HIS A 73 -6.62 5.13 16.62
N PHE A 74 -6.24 4.30 15.65
CA PHE A 74 -6.57 4.50 14.24
C PHE A 74 -7.33 3.31 13.69
N LYS A 75 -8.41 3.60 12.97
CA LYS A 75 -9.24 2.65 12.25
C LYS A 75 -8.71 2.62 10.83
N GLU A 76 -7.93 1.61 10.49
CA GLU A 76 -7.27 1.50 9.18
C GLU A 76 -8.11 0.73 8.17
N TRP A 77 -8.01 1.12 6.90
CA TRP A 77 -8.58 0.41 5.77
C TRP A 77 -7.62 0.46 4.58
N LEU A 78 -7.17 -0.71 4.12
CA LEU A 78 -6.32 -0.86 2.96
C LEU A 78 -7.18 -1.08 1.72
N VAL A 79 -7.00 -0.24 0.71
CA VAL A 79 -7.75 -0.29 -0.54
C VAL A 79 -6.76 -0.37 -1.69
N PRO A 80 -6.84 -1.34 -2.61
CA PRO A 80 -5.81 -1.51 -3.63
C PRO A 80 -6.05 -0.58 -4.82
N PHE A 81 -5.66 0.70 -4.71
CA PHE A 81 -5.66 1.66 -5.82
C PHE A 81 -4.53 1.37 -6.83
N THR A 82 -4.35 0.10 -7.22
CA THR A 82 -3.40 -0.26 -8.26
C THR A 82 -3.84 0.35 -9.59
N ALA A 83 -2.93 1.02 -10.29
CA ALA A 83 -3.18 1.57 -11.62
C ALA A 83 -2.85 0.58 -12.76
N ASP A 84 -2.35 -0.60 -12.41
CA ASP A 84 -1.84 -1.61 -13.36
C ASP A 84 -2.50 -2.96 -13.07
N TRP A 85 -2.96 -3.62 -14.14
CA TRP A 85 -3.68 -4.90 -14.15
C TRP A 85 -2.79 -6.11 -14.42
N GLY A 86 -1.48 -5.90 -14.45
CA GLY A 86 -0.57 -7.01 -14.60
C GLY A 86 -0.04 -7.19 -16.01
N GLY A 87 -0.05 -6.14 -16.84
CA GLY A 87 0.50 -6.18 -18.21
C GLY A 87 -0.17 -7.20 -19.14
N ASP A 88 -1.42 -6.92 -19.53
CA ASP A 88 -1.95 -7.23 -20.86
C ASP A 88 -3.01 -6.17 -21.16
N ALA A 89 -2.85 -5.47 -22.27
CA ALA A 89 -3.68 -4.34 -22.67
C ALA A 89 -5.13 -4.73 -23.05
N THR A 90 -5.55 -5.98 -22.80
CA THR A 90 -6.83 -6.53 -23.27
C THR A 90 -8.05 -5.80 -22.69
N MET A 91 -7.95 -5.24 -21.48
CA MET A 91 -9.05 -4.47 -20.87
C MET A 91 -8.97 -2.95 -21.10
N GLY A 92 -7.81 -2.40 -21.46
CA GLY A 92 -7.66 -1.00 -21.88
C GLY A 92 -8.05 0.09 -20.88
N PHE A 93 -8.24 -0.22 -19.59
CA PHE A 93 -8.65 0.77 -18.59
C PHE A 93 -7.59 1.86 -18.39
N ALA A 94 -8.02 3.12 -18.45
CA ALA A 94 -7.15 4.24 -18.12
C ALA A 94 -6.91 4.30 -16.60
N SER A 95 -5.74 4.76 -16.16
CA SER A 95 -5.41 4.92 -14.72
C SER A 95 -6.47 5.73 -13.96
N LYS A 96 -7.06 6.73 -14.63
CA LYS A 96 -8.11 7.58 -14.09
C LYS A 96 -9.39 6.80 -13.79
N GLU A 97 -9.76 5.86 -14.64
CA GLU A 97 -10.95 5.02 -14.47
C GLU A 97 -10.78 4.10 -13.26
N ILE A 98 -9.60 3.50 -13.11
CA ILE A 98 -9.29 2.62 -11.97
C ILE A 98 -9.37 3.39 -10.65
N ARG A 99 -8.72 4.55 -10.58
CA ARG A 99 -8.77 5.40 -9.38
C ARG A 99 -10.20 5.86 -9.09
N ARG A 100 -10.96 6.24 -10.11
CA ARG A 100 -12.37 6.62 -9.96
C ARG A 100 -13.20 5.47 -9.40
N PHE A 101 -13.02 4.24 -9.88
CA PHE A 101 -13.72 3.07 -9.34
C PHE A 101 -13.44 2.86 -7.85
N TRP A 102 -12.17 2.91 -7.42
CA TRP A 102 -11.82 2.74 -6.02
C TRP A 102 -12.34 3.87 -5.14
N VAL A 103 -12.32 5.12 -5.63
CA VAL A 103 -12.97 6.23 -4.93
C VAL A 103 -14.48 6.02 -4.83
N LYS A 104 -15.15 5.56 -5.89
CA LYS A 104 -16.58 5.23 -5.82
C LYS A 104 -16.85 4.19 -4.74
N LEU A 105 -16.03 3.15 -4.67
CA LEU A 105 -16.15 2.12 -3.63
C LEU A 105 -16.02 2.73 -2.23
N VAL A 106 -15.02 3.59 -2.02
CA VAL A 106 -14.85 4.35 -0.78
C VAL A 106 -16.08 5.20 -0.46
N ALA A 107 -16.60 5.95 -1.46
CA ALA A 107 -17.80 6.78 -1.31
C ALA A 107 -19.01 5.94 -0.90
N ASP A 108 -19.25 4.81 -1.59
CA ASP A 108 -20.38 3.93 -1.30
C ASP A 108 -20.29 3.37 0.13
N TYR A 109 -19.10 2.94 0.58
CA TYR A 109 -18.92 2.48 1.97
C TYR A 109 -19.13 3.60 3.00
N LEU A 110 -18.54 4.78 2.80
CA LEU A 110 -18.71 5.91 3.71
C LEU A 110 -20.18 6.33 3.84
N ASN A 111 -20.93 6.27 2.73
CA ASN A 111 -22.37 6.55 2.69
C ASN A 111 -23.24 5.34 3.06
N ARG A 112 -22.65 4.19 3.40
CA ARG A 112 -23.34 2.92 3.71
C ARG A 112 -24.30 2.47 2.61
N ILE A 113 -23.96 2.74 1.36
CA ILE A 113 -24.70 2.32 0.17
C ILE A 113 -24.25 0.90 -0.18
N SER A 114 -25.20 -0.03 -0.23
CA SER A 114 -24.98 -1.37 -0.81
C SER A 114 -25.18 -1.29 -2.31
N SER A 115 -24.08 -1.13 -3.06
CA SER A 115 -24.05 -1.17 -4.52
C SER A 115 -23.50 -2.49 -5.06
N PRO A 116 -23.76 -2.84 -6.33
CA PRO A 116 -23.11 -3.97 -7.00
C PRO A 116 -21.58 -3.98 -6.83
N ASN A 117 -20.92 -2.81 -6.82
CA ASN A 117 -19.47 -2.70 -6.59
C ASN A 117 -19.07 -3.09 -5.15
N THR A 118 -19.82 -2.62 -4.15
CA THR A 118 -19.54 -2.97 -2.74
C THR A 118 -19.77 -4.45 -2.45
N THR A 119 -20.81 -5.04 -3.05
CA THR A 119 -21.09 -6.48 -2.94
C THR A 119 -20.00 -7.30 -3.64
N PHE A 120 -19.57 -6.87 -4.82
CA PHE A 120 -18.46 -7.50 -5.54
C PHE A 120 -17.18 -7.52 -4.73
N TYR A 121 -16.78 -6.37 -4.18
CA TYR A 121 -15.57 -6.28 -3.39
C TYR A 121 -15.67 -7.07 -2.08
N GLN A 122 -16.82 -7.05 -1.40
CA GLN A 122 -17.07 -7.90 -0.22
C GLN A 122 -16.91 -9.39 -0.55
N ASN A 123 -17.57 -9.84 -1.61
CA ASN A 123 -17.47 -11.23 -2.06
C ASN A 123 -16.02 -11.58 -2.43
N LEU A 124 -15.31 -10.69 -3.12
CA LEU A 124 -13.90 -10.89 -3.46
C LEU A 124 -13.03 -11.11 -2.20
N VAL A 125 -13.15 -10.21 -1.21
CA VAL A 125 -12.40 -10.34 0.06
C VAL A 125 -12.80 -11.62 0.81
N GLN A 126 -14.10 -11.91 0.92
CA GLN A 126 -14.59 -13.03 1.71
C GLN A 126 -14.30 -14.41 1.08
N TYR A 127 -14.37 -14.54 -0.24
CA TYR A 127 -14.16 -15.82 -0.92
C TYR A 127 -12.72 -16.03 -1.37
N VAL A 128 -12.10 -15.01 -1.95
CA VAL A 128 -10.74 -15.11 -2.51
C VAL A 128 -9.70 -14.73 -1.47
N GLY A 129 -9.93 -13.64 -0.73
CA GLY A 129 -9.00 -13.21 0.32
C GLY A 129 -8.77 -14.27 1.38
N LYS A 130 -9.84 -14.92 1.87
CA LYS A 130 -9.71 -16.06 2.81
C LYS A 130 -8.90 -17.22 2.24
N LYS A 131 -9.09 -17.55 0.96
CA LYS A 131 -8.32 -18.60 0.26
C LYS A 131 -6.84 -18.24 0.16
N LEU A 132 -6.52 -16.97 -0.08
CA LEU A 132 -5.14 -16.46 -0.11
C LEU A 132 -4.54 -16.23 1.29
N THR A 133 -5.19 -16.70 2.36
CA THR A 133 -4.81 -16.47 3.76
C THR A 133 -4.58 -15.00 4.09
N LEU A 134 -5.33 -14.11 3.42
CA LEU A 134 -5.33 -12.68 3.69
C LEU A 134 -6.21 -12.40 4.91
N ASN A 135 -5.77 -11.47 5.74
CA ASN A 135 -6.60 -10.98 6.83
C ASN A 135 -7.69 -10.03 6.28
N PRO A 136 -8.98 -10.40 6.31
CA PRO A 136 -10.04 -9.56 5.77
C PRO A 136 -10.26 -8.28 6.59
N SER A 137 -9.83 -8.22 7.86
CA SER A 137 -10.08 -7.05 8.73
C SER A 137 -9.40 -5.78 8.25
N ASN A 138 -8.33 -5.90 7.44
CA ASN A 138 -7.62 -4.78 6.87
C ASN A 138 -8.11 -4.41 5.46
N LEU A 139 -8.82 -5.32 4.79
CA LEU A 139 -9.25 -5.18 3.39
C LEU A 139 -10.66 -4.61 3.27
N LEU A 140 -11.48 -4.80 4.30
CA LEU A 140 -12.83 -4.22 4.41
C LEU A 140 -12.85 -3.20 5.56
N PRO A 141 -13.62 -2.11 5.43
CA PRO A 141 -13.77 -1.18 6.52
C PRO A 141 -14.52 -1.85 7.67
N SER A 142 -13.98 -1.75 8.88
CA SER A 142 -14.64 -2.31 10.06
C SER A 142 -15.93 -1.56 10.41
N THR A 143 -16.81 -2.19 11.20
CA THR A 143 -18.00 -1.51 11.75
C THR A 143 -17.63 -0.26 12.53
N LYS A 144 -16.50 -0.28 13.25
CA LYS A 144 -15.95 0.89 13.95
C LYS A 144 -15.50 1.99 12.98
N PHE A 145 -14.91 1.62 11.84
CA PHE A 145 -14.51 2.56 10.78
C PHE A 145 -15.73 3.30 10.21
N LEU A 146 -16.82 2.57 9.95
CA LEU A 146 -18.05 3.10 9.38
C LEU A 146 -19.00 3.72 10.41
N ALA A 147 -18.71 3.60 11.71
CA ALA A 147 -19.52 4.17 12.76
C ALA A 147 -19.62 5.70 12.60
N PRO A 148 -20.80 6.28 12.87
CA PRO A 148 -20.93 7.72 12.95
C PRO A 148 -20.20 8.15 14.22
N ASP A 149 -19.03 8.75 14.06
CA ASP A 149 -18.31 9.35 15.18
C ASP A 149 -18.61 10.86 15.16
N SER A 150 -18.23 11.60 16.20
CA SER A 150 -18.35 13.07 16.21
C SER A 150 -17.50 13.77 15.15
N ASN A 151 -16.69 13.02 14.38
CA ASN A 151 -15.84 13.53 13.32
C ASN A 151 -15.82 12.55 12.13
N ASP A 152 -16.44 12.93 11.02
CA ASP A 152 -16.68 12.05 9.87
C ASP A 152 -15.52 12.01 8.86
N GLY A 153 -14.46 12.78 9.10
CA GLY A 153 -13.30 12.84 8.22
C GLY A 153 -12.39 11.61 8.28
N PHE A 154 -11.65 11.37 7.19
CA PHE A 154 -10.59 10.36 7.14
C PHE A 154 -9.25 10.94 6.66
N ILE A 155 -8.17 10.30 7.08
CA ILE A 155 -6.82 10.54 6.58
C ILE A 155 -6.62 9.65 5.36
N PHE A 156 -6.20 10.24 4.24
CA PHE A 156 -5.81 9.52 3.04
C PHE A 156 -4.30 9.60 2.90
N LEU A 157 -3.61 8.48 3.11
CA LEU A 157 -2.15 8.43 3.11
C LEU A 157 -1.64 7.84 1.79
N ASP A 158 -0.99 8.64 0.95
CA ASP A 158 -0.52 8.18 -0.36
C ASP A 158 0.95 8.55 -0.60
N THR A 159 1.54 7.95 -1.63
CA THR A 159 2.88 8.28 -2.13
C THR A 159 2.79 8.92 -3.52
N ALA A 160 3.73 9.80 -3.85
CA ALA A 160 3.79 10.42 -5.17
C ALA A 160 5.21 10.52 -5.72
N ILE A 161 5.35 10.08 -6.97
CA ILE A 161 6.52 10.35 -7.81
C ILE A 161 6.22 11.51 -8.76
N THR A 162 5.22 11.35 -9.64
CA THR A 162 4.82 12.39 -10.59
C THR A 162 3.69 13.30 -10.09
N GLY A 163 2.91 12.83 -9.12
CA GLY A 163 1.70 13.49 -8.61
C GLY A 163 0.41 13.17 -9.38
N GLN A 164 0.47 12.39 -10.46
CA GLN A 164 -0.72 12.05 -11.26
C GLN A 164 -1.77 11.27 -10.46
N ALA A 165 -1.33 10.34 -9.62
CA ALA A 165 -2.24 9.46 -8.89
C ALA A 165 -3.13 10.23 -7.93
N ILE A 166 -2.51 10.98 -7.03
CA ILE A 166 -3.23 11.79 -6.06
C ILE A 166 -4.10 12.87 -6.74
N TYR A 167 -3.65 13.43 -7.87
CA TYR A 167 -4.46 14.36 -8.65
C TYR A 167 -5.79 13.72 -9.10
N GLU A 168 -5.73 12.55 -9.73
CA GLU A 168 -6.92 11.84 -10.22
C GLU A 168 -7.83 11.37 -9.08
N VAL A 169 -7.24 10.98 -7.94
CA VAL A 169 -8.01 10.62 -6.73
C VAL A 169 -8.75 11.84 -6.18
N ILE A 170 -8.10 13.00 -6.06
CA ILE A 170 -8.74 14.20 -5.52
C ILE A 170 -9.84 14.70 -6.48
N GLU A 171 -9.65 14.63 -7.80
CA GLU A 171 -10.75 14.88 -8.75
C GLU A 171 -11.93 13.94 -8.50
N ALA A 172 -11.66 12.64 -8.33
CA ALA A 172 -12.72 11.68 -8.05
C ALA A 172 -13.40 11.92 -6.69
N PHE A 173 -12.68 12.35 -5.64
CA PHE A 173 -13.30 12.77 -4.38
C PHE A 173 -14.32 13.88 -4.60
N GLN A 174 -13.98 14.88 -5.42
CA GLN A 174 -14.87 15.97 -5.76
C GLN A 174 -16.09 15.49 -6.53
N ASP A 175 -15.88 14.64 -7.53
CA ASP A 175 -16.96 14.09 -8.37
C ASP A 175 -17.97 13.23 -7.58
N PHE A 176 -17.51 12.55 -6.52
CA PHE A 176 -18.37 11.75 -5.64
C PHE A 176 -18.79 12.49 -4.35
N GLY A 177 -18.52 13.79 -4.25
CA GLY A 177 -18.96 14.61 -3.12
C GLY A 177 -18.29 14.30 -1.78
N ILE A 178 -17.11 13.66 -1.79
CA ILE A 178 -16.32 13.42 -0.58
C ILE A 178 -15.61 14.71 -0.18
N LYS A 179 -16.01 15.29 0.96
CA LYS A 179 -15.50 16.58 1.45
C LYS A 179 -14.59 16.46 2.67
N GLU A 180 -14.92 15.55 3.58
CA GLU A 180 -14.22 15.39 4.85
C GLU A 180 -13.02 14.45 4.70
N TYR A 181 -11.93 14.98 4.15
CA TYR A 181 -10.67 14.25 4.02
C TYR A 181 -9.47 15.13 4.36
N PHE A 182 -8.41 14.48 4.84
CA PHE A 182 -7.08 15.07 4.93
C PHE A 182 -6.06 14.16 4.24
N VAL A 183 -5.36 14.68 3.24
CA VAL A 183 -4.31 13.93 2.53
C VAL A 183 -2.97 14.11 3.24
N VAL A 184 -2.29 13.01 3.55
CA VAL A 184 -0.84 13.05 3.82
C VAL A 184 -0.13 12.43 2.63
N LEU A 185 0.69 13.22 1.94
CA LEU A 185 1.33 12.82 0.70
C LEU A 185 2.84 12.73 0.90
N ILE A 186 3.40 11.52 0.78
CA ILE A 186 4.85 11.31 0.83
C ILE A 186 5.41 11.39 -0.60
N VAL A 187 6.33 12.32 -0.82
CA VAL A 187 6.84 12.64 -2.15
C VAL A 187 8.27 12.15 -2.32
N ASP A 188 8.49 11.33 -3.35
CA ASP A 188 9.80 10.76 -3.70
C ASP A 188 10.75 11.80 -4.30
N GLU A 189 12.05 11.56 -4.17
CA GLU A 189 13.14 12.35 -4.75
C GLU A 189 12.98 13.87 -4.52
N ASN A 190 12.53 14.23 -3.31
CA ASN A 190 12.25 15.60 -2.87
C ASN A 190 11.36 16.40 -3.86
N GLY A 191 10.48 15.70 -4.58
CA GLY A 191 9.53 16.28 -5.53
C GLY A 191 10.13 16.74 -6.85
N SER A 192 11.38 16.38 -7.16
CA SER A 192 12.04 16.69 -8.44
C SER A 192 11.27 16.17 -9.66
N LYS A 193 10.57 15.03 -9.51
CA LYS A 193 9.74 14.40 -10.56
C LYS A 193 8.28 14.87 -10.59
N LEU A 194 7.84 15.72 -9.67
CA LEU A 194 6.47 16.23 -9.65
C LEU A 194 6.20 17.15 -10.85
N LYS A 195 5.24 16.77 -11.70
CA LYS A 195 4.88 17.59 -12.87
C LYS A 195 4.12 18.85 -12.44
N SER A 196 4.37 19.97 -13.12
CA SER A 196 3.81 21.30 -12.80
C SER A 196 2.29 21.30 -12.59
N LYS A 197 1.54 20.69 -13.52
CA LYS A 197 0.07 20.62 -13.42
C LYS A 197 -0.43 19.93 -12.15
N TYR A 198 0.27 18.89 -11.69
CA TYR A 198 -0.12 18.15 -10.49
C TYR A 198 0.34 18.87 -9.22
N ARG A 199 1.53 19.48 -9.25
CA ARG A 199 2.04 20.33 -8.17
C ARG A 199 1.08 21.48 -7.84
N ALA A 200 0.52 22.16 -8.85
CA ALA A 200 -0.44 23.23 -8.63
C ALA A 200 -1.69 22.77 -7.86
N LYS A 201 -2.22 21.57 -8.17
CA LYS A 201 -3.36 20.98 -7.45
C LYS A 201 -2.97 20.61 -6.01
N ILE A 202 -1.80 20.00 -5.81
CA ILE A 202 -1.29 19.65 -4.47
C ILE A 202 -1.15 20.91 -3.61
N SER A 203 -0.52 21.97 -4.12
CA SER A 203 -0.35 23.23 -3.40
C SER A 203 -1.69 23.91 -3.09
N LYS A 204 -2.68 23.82 -3.98
CA LYS A 204 -4.04 24.33 -3.73
C LYS A 204 -4.69 23.61 -2.54
N GLU A 205 -4.57 22.28 -2.45
CA GLU A 205 -5.14 21.52 -1.34
C GLU A 205 -4.37 21.74 -0.03
N GLU A 206 -3.05 21.94 -0.09
CA GLU A 206 -2.22 22.28 1.06
C GLU A 206 -2.56 23.68 1.62
N SER A 207 -2.73 24.68 0.75
CA SER A 207 -3.18 26.03 1.15
C SER A 207 -4.60 26.03 1.70
N ALA A 208 -5.43 25.07 1.29
CA ALA A 208 -6.77 24.87 1.85
C ALA A 208 -6.78 24.08 3.17
N GLY A 209 -5.61 23.68 3.70
CA GLY A 209 -5.49 22.93 4.94
C GLY A 209 -6.00 21.48 4.85
N ARG A 210 -6.13 20.91 3.64
CA ARG A 210 -6.62 19.54 3.40
C ARG A 210 -5.53 18.56 2.97
N LEU A 211 -4.28 19.03 2.84
CA LEU A 211 -3.17 18.20 2.42
C LEU A 211 -1.88 18.63 3.15
N ARG A 212 -1.05 17.65 3.52
CA ARG A 212 0.33 17.87 3.97
C ARG A 212 1.30 17.07 3.12
N VAL A 213 2.34 17.72 2.60
CA VAL A 213 3.44 17.04 1.91
C VAL A 213 4.56 16.69 2.90
N ILE A 214 5.08 15.46 2.78
CA ILE A 214 6.30 15.00 3.44
C ILE A 214 7.28 14.59 2.34
N TYR A 215 8.44 15.24 2.29
CA TYR A 215 9.46 14.91 1.29
C TYR A 215 10.42 13.84 1.79
N THR A 216 10.86 12.97 0.89
CA THR A 216 11.92 12.00 1.15
C THR A 216 12.84 11.89 -0.06
N ASP A 217 14.09 11.52 0.19
CA ASP A 217 15.13 11.38 -0.86
C ASP A 217 14.82 10.16 -1.73
N LYS A 218 14.37 9.08 -1.09
CA LYS A 218 14.00 7.85 -1.79
C LYS A 218 12.89 7.10 -1.07
N ILE A 219 11.82 6.82 -1.79
CA ILE A 219 10.83 5.83 -1.40
C ILE A 219 11.37 4.44 -1.76
N PHE A 220 11.52 3.58 -0.76
CA PHE A 220 11.68 2.15 -1.00
C PHE A 220 10.33 1.63 -1.50
N SER A 221 10.16 1.55 -2.83
CA SER A 221 8.88 1.13 -3.42
C SER A 221 8.84 -0.38 -3.61
N GLU A 222 7.65 -0.94 -3.42
CA GLU A 222 7.31 -2.29 -3.81
C GLU A 222 7.48 -2.54 -5.33
N ASP A 223 7.37 -1.50 -6.16
CA ASP A 223 7.64 -1.58 -7.60
C ASP A 223 9.10 -1.92 -7.88
N THR A 224 9.98 -1.70 -6.90
CA THR A 224 11.39 -2.08 -6.99
C THR A 224 11.62 -3.49 -6.44
N SER A 225 11.03 -3.79 -5.28
CA SER A 225 10.93 -5.16 -4.75
C SER A 225 10.01 -5.18 -3.53
N PRO A 226 9.07 -6.14 -3.42
CA PRO A 226 8.25 -6.27 -2.22
C PRO A 226 9.07 -6.63 -0.97
N LEU A 227 10.27 -7.20 -1.14
CA LEU A 227 11.16 -7.58 -0.05
C LEU A 227 11.78 -6.38 0.68
N LEU A 228 11.89 -5.23 0.01
CA LEU A 228 12.42 -4.00 0.58
C LEU A 228 11.38 -3.20 1.36
N ASN A 229 10.10 -3.57 1.23
CA ASN A 229 8.98 -2.74 1.65
C ASN A 229 7.94 -3.53 2.47
N SER A 230 8.42 -4.24 3.50
CA SER A 230 7.60 -5.05 4.42
C SER A 230 6.84 -6.23 3.78
N GLY A 231 7.21 -6.66 2.57
CA GLY A 231 6.63 -7.84 1.93
C GLY A 231 5.24 -7.60 1.33
N ILE A 232 4.92 -6.37 0.93
CA ILE A 232 3.57 -6.02 0.45
C ILE A 232 3.50 -6.14 -1.06
N CYS A 233 2.44 -6.79 -1.55
CA CYS A 233 2.09 -6.84 -2.96
C CYS A 233 0.61 -6.47 -3.16
N THR A 234 0.22 -6.22 -4.40
CA THR A 234 -1.19 -6.24 -4.82
C THR A 234 -1.39 -7.45 -5.71
N VAL A 235 -2.49 -8.16 -5.46
CA VAL A 235 -2.96 -9.25 -6.31
C VAL A 235 -4.14 -8.75 -7.12
N VAL A 236 -4.15 -9.03 -8.42
CA VAL A 236 -5.23 -8.72 -9.34
C VAL A 236 -5.78 -9.99 -9.98
N PHE A 237 -7.06 -9.96 -10.34
CA PHE A 237 -7.79 -11.09 -10.94
C PHE A 237 -8.44 -10.69 -12.28
N PRO A 238 -7.67 -10.64 -13.39
CA PRO A 238 -8.17 -10.15 -14.67
C PRO A 238 -9.38 -10.91 -15.21
N SER A 239 -9.35 -12.25 -15.25
CA SER A 239 -10.51 -13.04 -15.72
C SER A 239 -11.78 -12.85 -14.89
N LEU A 240 -11.65 -12.47 -13.61
CA LEU A 240 -12.81 -12.16 -12.77
C LEU A 240 -13.47 -10.85 -13.19
N ILE A 241 -12.69 -9.79 -13.41
CA ILE A 241 -13.26 -8.49 -13.82
C ILE A 241 -13.79 -8.56 -15.26
N GLU A 242 -13.14 -9.31 -16.16
CA GLU A 242 -13.65 -9.60 -17.51
C GLU A 242 -15.01 -10.30 -17.46
N GLN A 243 -15.13 -11.35 -16.64
CA GLN A 243 -16.40 -12.04 -16.44
C GLN A 243 -17.45 -11.10 -15.82
N ALA A 244 -17.08 -10.31 -14.81
CA ALA A 244 -17.96 -9.38 -14.13
C ALA A 244 -18.56 -8.34 -15.10
N LEU A 245 -17.72 -7.76 -15.97
CA LEU A 245 -18.15 -6.85 -17.03
C LEU A 245 -19.10 -7.54 -18.01
N SER A 246 -18.88 -8.83 -18.30
CA SER A 246 -19.75 -9.57 -19.20
C SER A 246 -21.14 -9.85 -18.59
N THR A 247 -21.21 -10.11 -17.28
CA THR A 247 -22.42 -10.61 -16.60
C THR A 247 -23.24 -9.55 -15.87
N VAL A 248 -22.62 -8.48 -15.37
CA VAL A 248 -23.28 -7.45 -14.55
C VAL A 248 -23.45 -6.18 -15.39
N PRO A 249 -24.67 -5.82 -15.86
CA PRO A 249 -24.86 -4.71 -16.79
C PRO A 249 -24.38 -3.35 -16.26
N SER A 250 -24.59 -3.07 -14.96
CA SER A 250 -24.17 -1.82 -14.33
C SER A 250 -22.65 -1.62 -14.35
N PHE A 251 -21.87 -2.70 -14.35
CA PHE A 251 -20.40 -2.62 -14.37
C PHE A 251 -19.86 -2.04 -15.67
N ARG A 252 -20.53 -2.26 -16.81
CA ARG A 252 -20.12 -1.64 -18.07
C ARG A 252 -20.40 -0.14 -18.08
N VAL A 253 -21.57 0.25 -17.58
CA VAL A 253 -22.00 1.66 -17.52
C VAL A 253 -21.11 2.44 -16.56
N GLU A 254 -20.81 1.86 -15.40
CA GLU A 254 -19.98 2.48 -14.36
C GLU A 254 -18.48 2.32 -14.61
N LYS A 255 -18.08 1.59 -15.65
CA LYS A 255 -16.69 1.22 -15.96
C LYS A 255 -15.98 0.59 -14.76
N ALA A 256 -16.63 -0.40 -14.15
CA ALA A 256 -16.06 -1.14 -13.04
C ALA A 256 -14.77 -1.82 -13.48
N CYS A 257 -13.70 -1.58 -12.73
CA CYS A 257 -12.35 -1.97 -13.13
C CYS A 257 -11.51 -2.31 -11.89
N GLY A 258 -12.09 -2.94 -10.86
CA GLY A 258 -11.37 -3.28 -9.63
C GLY A 258 -11.66 -4.67 -9.08
N ALA A 259 -10.94 -5.67 -9.57
CA ALA A 259 -10.75 -6.97 -8.94
C ALA A 259 -9.32 -7.09 -8.37
N GLY A 260 -8.99 -6.27 -7.37
CA GLY A 260 -7.68 -6.27 -6.71
C GLY A 260 -7.79 -6.48 -5.19
N LEU A 261 -6.77 -7.08 -4.58
CA LEU A 261 -6.62 -7.23 -3.12
C LEU A 261 -5.19 -6.87 -2.70
N TRP A 262 -5.05 -6.30 -1.50
CA TRP A 262 -3.74 -6.19 -0.85
C TRP A 262 -3.27 -7.55 -0.37
N PHE A 263 -2.03 -7.89 -0.70
CA PHE A 263 -1.32 -9.06 -0.17
C PHE A 263 -0.28 -8.58 0.85
N ILE A 264 -0.74 -8.31 2.07
CA ILE A 264 0.15 -7.99 3.19
C ILE A 264 0.95 -9.25 3.55
N ASP A 265 2.21 -9.07 3.93
CA ASP A 265 3.09 -10.17 4.34
C ASP A 265 3.19 -11.26 3.26
N ALA A 266 3.14 -10.86 1.99
CA ALA A 266 3.30 -11.74 0.83
C ALA A 266 4.56 -12.62 0.96
N THR A 267 5.54 -12.13 1.72
CA THR A 267 6.84 -12.74 1.99
C THR A 267 7.01 -13.22 3.45
N SER A 268 5.96 -13.47 4.24
CA SER A 268 6.13 -13.93 5.65
C SER A 268 6.46 -15.42 5.77
N HIS A 269 6.16 -16.23 4.76
CA HIS A 269 6.45 -17.67 4.66
C HIS A 269 7.82 -17.93 4.03
N LEU A 270 8.68 -16.93 3.93
CA LEU A 270 10.01 -17.12 3.39
C LEU A 270 10.76 -18.13 4.26
N TYR A 271 10.85 -19.37 3.79
CA TYR A 271 11.70 -20.41 4.38
C TYR A 271 13.17 -20.24 3.97
N SER A 272 13.44 -19.30 3.06
CA SER A 272 14.78 -18.93 2.63
C SER A 272 15.46 -18.03 3.66
N LYS A 273 16.48 -18.57 4.35
CA LYS A 273 17.37 -17.81 5.24
C LYS A 273 17.93 -16.54 4.57
N PRO A 274 18.39 -16.56 3.30
CA PRO A 274 18.79 -15.36 2.56
C PRO A 274 17.75 -14.23 2.53
N LEU A 275 16.50 -14.55 2.17
CA LEU A 275 15.45 -13.55 2.01
C LEU A 275 15.01 -12.95 3.34
N ASN A 276 15.02 -13.76 4.41
CA ASN A 276 14.81 -13.28 5.78
C ASN A 276 15.96 -12.37 6.24
N GLY A 277 17.20 -12.67 5.86
CA GLY A 277 18.36 -11.82 6.16
C GLY A 277 18.23 -10.43 5.54
N ILE A 278 17.85 -10.35 4.27
CA ILE A 278 17.62 -9.06 3.58
C ILE A 278 16.47 -8.27 4.25
N ARG A 279 15.29 -8.89 4.40
CA ARG A 279 14.13 -8.21 5.03
C ARG A 279 14.45 -7.74 6.46
N GLY A 280 15.09 -8.59 7.25
CA GLY A 280 15.49 -8.30 8.62
C GLY A 280 16.54 -7.19 8.70
N GLY A 281 17.52 -7.20 7.79
CA GLY A 281 18.55 -6.17 7.66
C GLY A 281 17.94 -4.78 7.40
N VAL A 282 17.07 -4.66 6.38
CA VAL A 282 16.39 -3.38 6.09
C VAL A 282 15.60 -2.88 7.31
N ALA A 283 14.79 -3.76 7.93
CA ALA A 283 13.97 -3.39 9.08
C ALA A 283 14.82 -2.96 10.30
N THR A 284 15.98 -3.59 10.49
CA THR A 284 16.93 -3.27 11.55
C THR A 284 17.57 -1.90 11.31
N LEU A 285 18.07 -1.66 10.09
CA LEU A 285 18.66 -0.38 9.70
C LEU A 285 17.67 0.78 9.85
N GLN A 286 16.42 0.59 9.41
CA GLN A 286 15.34 1.57 9.60
C GLN A 286 15.09 1.85 11.09
N SER A 287 14.98 0.81 11.92
CA SER A 287 14.75 0.98 13.37
C SER A 287 15.91 1.68 14.06
N MET A 288 17.14 1.39 13.67
CA MET A 288 18.32 2.07 14.20
C MET A 288 18.32 3.55 13.85
N MET A 289 18.02 3.91 12.60
CA MET A 289 17.91 5.32 12.18
C MET A 289 16.86 6.07 13.00
N GLU A 290 15.67 5.49 13.13
CA GLU A 290 14.57 6.09 13.87
C GLU A 290 14.94 6.31 15.34
N LYS A 291 15.48 5.30 16.02
CA LYS A 291 15.88 5.41 17.44
C LYS A 291 16.97 6.44 17.68
N ASN A 292 17.97 6.51 16.80
CA ASN A 292 19.04 7.50 16.92
C ASN A 292 18.51 8.92 16.72
N LEU A 293 17.65 9.13 15.73
CA LEU A 293 16.97 10.42 15.50
C LEU A 293 16.11 10.84 16.70
N LEU A 294 15.32 9.92 17.26
CA LEU A 294 14.48 10.19 18.43
C LEU A 294 15.30 10.49 19.69
N ALA A 295 16.48 9.88 19.83
CA ALA A 295 17.39 10.13 20.93
C ALA A 295 18.25 11.40 20.75
N GLY A 296 18.13 12.11 19.62
CA GLY A 296 18.96 13.27 19.30
C GLY A 296 20.46 12.93 19.18
N LYS A 297 20.79 11.66 18.92
CA LYS A 297 22.18 11.22 18.77
C LYS A 297 22.65 11.51 17.36
N GLU A 298 23.87 12.04 17.23
CA GLU A 298 24.56 12.00 15.94
C GLU A 298 24.72 10.53 15.53
N ILE A 299 24.32 10.23 14.30
CA ILE A 299 24.36 8.88 13.76
C ILE A 299 25.81 8.61 13.35
N SER A 300 26.61 8.17 14.31
CA SER A 300 28.04 7.85 14.13
C SER A 300 28.29 6.56 13.34
N ASP A 301 27.27 5.74 13.15
CA ASP A 301 27.45 4.35 12.76
C ASP A 301 27.32 4.13 11.24
N LYS A 302 27.83 5.07 10.44
CA LYS A 302 27.89 4.91 8.97
C LYS A 302 28.58 3.59 8.60
N MET A 303 29.68 3.24 9.29
CA MET A 303 30.39 1.98 9.07
C MET A 303 29.52 0.73 9.35
N LEU A 304 28.65 0.78 10.37
CA LEU A 304 27.75 -0.34 10.69
C LEU A 304 26.67 -0.52 9.62
N ILE A 305 26.14 0.61 9.12
CA ILE A 305 25.12 0.63 8.06
C ILE A 305 25.72 0.09 6.77
N ASP A 306 26.87 0.63 6.37
CA ASP A 306 27.58 0.20 5.17
C ASP A 306 27.95 -1.29 5.27
N GLY A 307 28.46 -1.75 6.42
CA GLY A 307 28.76 -3.16 6.66
C GLY A 307 27.52 -4.07 6.61
N THR A 308 26.38 -3.64 7.15
CA THR A 308 25.12 -4.41 7.05
C THR A 308 24.64 -4.51 5.61
N ILE A 309 24.77 -3.42 4.83
CA ILE A 309 24.41 -3.42 3.40
C ILE A 309 25.34 -4.36 2.63
N GLU A 310 26.64 -4.35 2.92
CA GLU A 310 27.62 -5.28 2.34
C GLU A 310 27.28 -6.75 2.65
N GLU A 311 26.90 -7.06 3.90
CA GLU A 311 26.44 -8.40 4.26
C GLU A 311 25.18 -8.82 3.49
N MET A 312 24.20 -7.92 3.37
CA MET A 312 23.01 -8.16 2.55
C MET A 312 23.37 -8.39 1.08
N ASP A 313 24.38 -7.69 0.58
CA ASP A 313 24.91 -7.81 -0.78
C ASP A 313 25.74 -9.04 -1.05
N LEU A 314 26.26 -9.70 -0.01
CA LEU A 314 26.87 -11.02 -0.15
C LEU A 314 25.79 -12.12 -0.24
N ILE A 315 24.60 -11.85 0.30
CA ILE A 315 23.45 -12.75 0.28
C ILE A 315 22.65 -12.61 -1.03
N ALA A 316 22.43 -11.38 -1.50
CA ALA A 316 21.68 -11.04 -2.71
C ALA A 316 22.17 -11.66 -4.04
N PRO A 317 23.45 -11.97 -4.30
CA PRO A 317 23.91 -12.53 -5.57
C PRO A 317 23.32 -13.92 -5.84
N SER A 318 22.93 -14.63 -4.78
CA SER A 318 22.23 -15.90 -4.87
C SER A 318 20.75 -15.77 -5.25
N ILE A 319 20.16 -14.56 -5.09
CA ILE A 319 18.73 -14.31 -5.33
C ILE A 319 18.52 -12.87 -5.84
N ASN A 320 18.10 -12.73 -7.10
CA ASN A 320 17.74 -11.42 -7.65
C ASN A 320 16.40 -10.92 -7.07
N ILE A 321 16.44 -10.25 -5.92
CA ILE A 321 15.25 -9.73 -5.23
C ILE A 321 14.44 -8.69 -6.03
N PHE A 322 15.03 -8.14 -7.09
CA PHE A 322 14.40 -7.17 -7.99
C PHE A 322 13.73 -7.85 -9.19
N SER A 323 13.83 -9.18 -9.30
CA SER A 323 13.22 -9.93 -10.39
C SER A 323 11.74 -10.21 -10.10
N PRO A 324 10.84 -9.93 -11.06
CA PRO A 324 9.47 -10.42 -11.03
C PRO A 324 9.39 -11.94 -10.82
N GLU A 325 10.32 -12.72 -11.39
CA GLU A 325 10.34 -14.18 -11.23
C GLU A 325 10.64 -14.61 -9.79
N THR A 326 11.49 -13.87 -9.08
CA THR A 326 11.72 -14.13 -7.65
C THR A 326 10.45 -13.86 -6.85
N THR A 327 9.74 -12.76 -7.14
CA THR A 327 8.44 -12.49 -6.50
C THR A 327 7.43 -13.57 -6.85
N LYS A 328 7.36 -13.99 -8.12
CA LYS A 328 6.48 -15.07 -8.57
C LYS A 328 6.78 -16.37 -7.85
N SER A 329 8.05 -16.74 -7.68
CA SER A 329 8.45 -17.94 -6.94
C SER A 329 7.96 -17.90 -5.49
N ILE A 330 8.21 -16.79 -4.78
CA ILE A 330 7.81 -16.61 -3.37
C ILE A 330 6.29 -16.72 -3.21
N ILE A 331 5.55 -16.02 -4.09
CA ILE A 331 4.09 -16.00 -4.05
C ILE A 331 3.50 -17.34 -4.47
N SER A 332 4.08 -17.99 -5.48
CA SER A 332 3.67 -19.32 -5.95
C SER A 332 3.92 -20.39 -4.90
N GLU A 333 4.98 -20.29 -4.12
CA GLU A 333 5.24 -21.20 -3.00
C GLU A 333 4.15 -21.05 -1.92
N ARG A 334 3.87 -19.81 -1.52
CA ARG A 334 2.78 -19.52 -0.55
C ARG A 334 1.43 -20.03 -1.04
N ILE A 335 1.08 -19.76 -2.29
CA ILE A 335 -0.21 -20.14 -2.87
C ILE A 335 -0.27 -21.66 -3.14
N GLY A 336 0.82 -22.21 -3.67
CA GLY A 336 0.98 -23.61 -4.07
C GLY A 336 0.95 -24.57 -2.89
N ALA A 337 1.45 -24.15 -1.72
CA ALA A 337 1.26 -24.86 -0.46
C ALA A 337 -0.22 -25.16 -0.15
N HIS A 338 -1.14 -24.36 -0.72
CA HIS A 338 -2.58 -24.56 -0.53
C HIS A 338 -3.30 -25.24 -1.71
N LYS A 339 -2.63 -25.51 -2.85
CA LYS A 339 -3.22 -26.08 -4.09
C LYS A 339 -4.47 -25.34 -4.60
N LEU A 340 -4.61 -24.05 -4.30
CA LEU A 340 -5.89 -23.33 -4.46
C LEU A 340 -6.17 -22.74 -5.84
N PHE A 341 -5.14 -22.54 -6.68
CA PHE A 341 -5.27 -21.83 -7.95
C PHE A 341 -4.44 -22.51 -9.05
N PRO A 342 -5.01 -23.45 -9.83
CA PRO A 342 -4.31 -24.18 -10.89
C PRO A 342 -3.97 -23.30 -12.11
N GLY A 343 -4.58 -22.11 -12.23
CA GLY A 343 -4.44 -21.19 -13.37
C GLY A 343 -3.10 -20.46 -13.48
N GLY A 344 -2.13 -20.78 -12.61
CA GLY A 344 -0.81 -20.15 -12.60
C GLY A 344 -0.80 -18.78 -11.93
N VAL A 345 0.41 -18.35 -11.55
CA VAL A 345 0.70 -17.03 -10.95
C VAL A 345 1.59 -16.27 -11.92
N GLY A 346 1.13 -15.11 -12.37
CA GLY A 346 1.93 -14.15 -13.12
C GLY A 346 2.42 -13.01 -12.21
N VAL A 347 3.53 -12.36 -12.58
CA VAL A 347 4.01 -11.15 -11.89
C VAL A 347 4.56 -10.17 -12.90
N THR A 348 4.21 -8.88 -12.79
CA THR A 348 4.74 -7.82 -13.67
C THR A 348 6.10 -7.31 -13.28
N GLY A 349 6.70 -6.50 -14.16
CA GLY A 349 7.86 -5.66 -13.85
C GLY A 349 7.68 -4.74 -12.64
N THR A 350 6.44 -4.41 -12.26
CA THR A 350 6.05 -3.62 -11.07
C THR A 350 5.63 -4.50 -9.88
N HIS A 351 5.95 -5.80 -9.92
CA HIS A 351 5.65 -6.76 -8.86
C HIS A 351 4.15 -6.89 -8.50
N ILE A 352 3.26 -6.60 -9.45
CA ILE A 352 1.83 -6.88 -9.30
C ILE A 352 1.59 -8.36 -9.61
N VAL A 353 0.94 -9.06 -8.68
CA VAL A 353 0.66 -10.48 -8.79
C VAL A 353 -0.64 -10.67 -9.54
N ARG A 354 -0.61 -11.43 -10.63
CA ARG A 354 -1.79 -11.83 -11.40
C ARG A 354 -2.15 -13.27 -11.06
N ILE A 355 -3.41 -13.50 -10.67
CA ILE A 355 -3.92 -14.85 -10.41
C ILE A 355 -5.15 -15.08 -11.27
N GLU A 356 -5.14 -16.18 -12.01
CA GLU A 356 -6.33 -16.65 -12.73
C GLU A 356 -7.19 -17.49 -11.81
N LEU A 357 -8.38 -16.97 -11.48
CA LEU A 357 -9.32 -17.65 -10.60
C LEU A 357 -10.09 -18.73 -11.37
N PRO A 358 -10.26 -19.94 -10.82
CA PRO A 358 -11.11 -20.97 -11.41
C PRO A 358 -12.55 -20.49 -11.64
N PRO A 359 -13.25 -20.98 -12.69
CA PRO A 359 -14.61 -20.56 -13.02
C PRO A 359 -15.58 -20.65 -11.83
N GLU A 360 -15.49 -21.70 -11.01
CA GLU A 360 -16.33 -21.91 -9.83
C GLU A 360 -16.09 -20.88 -8.72
N VAL A 361 -14.86 -20.36 -8.61
CA VAL A 361 -14.54 -19.27 -7.67
C VAL A 361 -15.09 -17.95 -8.20
N ARG A 362 -14.93 -17.67 -9.50
CA ARG A 362 -15.46 -16.45 -10.13
C ARG A 362 -16.98 -16.37 -10.01
N SER A 363 -17.68 -17.47 -10.31
CA SER A 363 -19.14 -17.55 -10.16
C SER A 363 -19.62 -17.33 -8.73
N LYS A 364 -18.84 -17.75 -7.73
CA LYS A 364 -19.15 -17.46 -6.31
C LYS A 364 -18.97 -15.99 -5.97
N VAL A 365 -17.93 -15.34 -6.49
CA VAL A 365 -17.71 -13.90 -6.25
C VAL A 365 -18.83 -13.07 -6.89
N LEU A 366 -19.31 -13.46 -8.06
CA LEU A 366 -20.38 -12.78 -8.80
C LEU A 366 -21.79 -13.11 -8.32
N LYS A 367 -21.95 -14.03 -7.37
CA LYS A 367 -23.27 -14.46 -6.91
C LYS A 367 -23.98 -13.31 -6.15
N GLY A 368 -25.20 -12.98 -6.59
CA GLY A 368 -26.05 -11.99 -5.91
C GLY A 368 -25.72 -10.54 -6.26
N ILE A 369 -25.04 -10.33 -7.39
CA ILE A 369 -24.70 -9.04 -8.01
C ILE A 369 -25.43 -8.98 -9.35
#